data_AF-A0A6P0KSS9-F1
#
_entry.id   AF-A0A6P0KSS9-F1
#
_cell.length_a   1.000
_cell.length_b   1.000
_cell.length_c   1.000
_cell.angle_alpha   90.00
_cell.angle_beta   90.00
_cell.angle_gamma   90.00
#
_symmetry.space_group_name_H-M   'P 1'
#
loop_
_entity.id
_entity.type
_entity.pdbx_description
1 polymer ?
#
loop_
_entity_poly.entity_id
_entity_poly.type
_entity_poly.pdbx_seq_one_letter_code
_entity_poly.pdbx_strand_id
1 'polypeptide(L)'
;MKTRGIVTEISHETVRSYLKKTNYVHGKNNVFVFPKEMNARFVAEMEVVLDIFCSQHSPSEPLKSMDEAAIQLTGHLIEPIKMQPGHDAKEDYHYTREGTQALFMFFDPQGGWRRGT
;
A
#
# COMPACT_ATOMS: atom_id res chain seq x y z
N MET A 1 0.22 -9.83 24.02
CA MET A 1 -0.63 -10.30 22.90
C MET A 1 -2.07 -10.19 23.32
N LYS A 2 -2.95 -9.61 22.47
CA LYS A 2 -4.40 -9.66 22.74
C LYS A 2 -4.87 -11.10 22.66
N THR A 3 -5.71 -11.51 23.61
CA THR A 3 -6.40 -12.80 23.54
C THR A 3 -7.39 -12.76 22.39
N ARG A 4 -7.17 -13.58 21.37
CA ARG A 4 -8.11 -13.74 20.25
C ARG A 4 -8.99 -14.93 20.50
N GLY A 5 -10.31 -14.74 20.43
CA GLY A 5 -11.26 -15.83 20.45
C GLY A 5 -11.20 -16.57 19.12
N ILE A 6 -10.61 -17.77 19.10
CA ILE A 6 -10.70 -18.65 17.95
C ILE A 6 -12.11 -19.22 17.95
N VAL A 7 -12.85 -18.92 16.90
CA VAL A 7 -14.18 -19.48 16.67
C VAL A 7 -14.00 -20.71 15.78
N THR A 8 -14.37 -21.88 16.28
CA THR A 8 -14.24 -23.14 15.54
C THR A 8 -15.31 -23.30 14.46
N GLU A 9 -16.44 -22.59 14.60
CA GLU A 9 -17.59 -22.69 13.70
C GLU A 9 -18.21 -21.33 13.43
N ILE A 10 -18.40 -20.99 12.16
CA ILE A 10 -19.07 -19.76 11.73
C ILE A 10 -20.24 -20.10 10.81
N SER A 11 -21.32 -19.31 10.90
CA SER A 11 -22.48 -19.47 10.02
C SER A 11 -22.14 -19.07 8.58
N HIS A 12 -22.72 -19.77 7.62
CA HIS A 12 -22.64 -19.45 6.20
C HIS A 12 -23.10 -18.01 5.91
N GLU A 13 -24.08 -17.48 6.65
CA GLU A 13 -24.56 -16.10 6.47
C GLU A 13 -23.53 -15.05 6.93
N THR A 14 -22.75 -15.36 7.97
CA THR A 14 -21.62 -14.53 8.42
C THR A 14 -20.56 -14.43 7.34
N VAL A 15 -20.21 -15.57 6.72
CA VAL A 15 -19.26 -15.61 5.59
C VAL A 15 -19.80 -14.79 4.41
N ARG A 16 -21.06 -14.98 4.02
CA ARG A 16 -21.70 -14.26 2.90
C ARG A 16 -21.69 -12.74 3.11
N SER A 17 -22.10 -12.28 4.29
CA SER A 17 -22.16 -10.86 4.62
C SER A 17 -20.78 -10.21 4.63
N TYR A 18 -19.77 -10.91 5.15
CA TYR A 18 -18.39 -10.44 5.17
C TYR A 18 -17.79 -10.33 3.77
N LEU A 19 -17.90 -11.37 2.94
CA LEU A 19 -17.39 -11.37 1.56
C LEU A 19 -18.04 -10.28 0.70
N LYS A 20 -19.32 -9.97 0.94
CA LYS A 20 -20.01 -8.85 0.28
C LYS A 20 -19.42 -7.49 0.66
N LYS A 21 -19.00 -7.29 1.91
CA LYS A 21 -18.37 -6.04 2.38
C LYS A 21 -16.97 -5.83 1.82
N THR A 22 -16.20 -6.90 1.67
CA THR A 22 -14.82 -6.85 1.15
C THR A 22 -14.75 -6.78 -0.37
N ASN A 23 -15.90 -6.66 -1.07
CA ASN A 23 -16.01 -6.74 -2.53
C ASN A 23 -15.33 -8.00 -3.11
N TYR A 24 -15.33 -9.10 -2.35
CA TYR A 24 -14.74 -10.34 -2.79
C TYR A 24 -15.68 -11.03 -3.80
N VAL A 25 -15.27 -11.07 -5.06
CA VAL A 25 -16.02 -11.74 -6.14
C VAL A 25 -15.41 -13.12 -6.35
N HIS A 26 -16.14 -14.17 -5.95
CA HIS A 26 -15.76 -15.54 -6.28
C HIS A 26 -15.90 -15.76 -7.79
N GLY A 27 -14.79 -16.01 -8.50
CA GLY A 27 -14.80 -16.37 -9.92
C GLY A 27 -14.31 -15.32 -10.93
N LYS A 28 -13.67 -14.22 -10.51
CA LYS A 28 -12.84 -13.41 -11.43
C LYS A 28 -11.36 -13.65 -11.12
N ASN A 29 -10.70 -14.37 -12.02
CA ASN A 29 -9.24 -14.51 -12.05
C ASN A 29 -8.59 -13.14 -12.24
N ASN A 30 -8.40 -12.39 -11.15
CA ASN A 30 -7.43 -11.29 -11.04
C ASN A 30 -7.06 -11.15 -9.57
N VAL A 31 -6.23 -12.08 -9.11
CA VAL A 31 -5.57 -11.97 -7.82
C VAL A 31 -4.10 -11.70 -8.08
N PHE A 32 -3.70 -10.45 -7.87
CA PHE A 32 -2.28 -10.11 -7.78
C PHE A 32 -1.76 -10.63 -6.44
N VAL A 33 -1.22 -11.85 -6.49
CA VAL A 33 -0.31 -12.45 -5.51
C VAL A 33 -0.84 -12.56 -4.07
N PHE A 34 -1.79 -13.47 -3.84
CA PHE A 34 -1.93 -14.06 -2.51
C PHE A 34 -1.23 -15.44 -2.50
N PRO A 35 -0.41 -15.76 -1.47
CA PRO A 35 0.16 -17.09 -1.34
C PRO A 35 -0.97 -18.12 -1.32
N LYS A 36 -0.84 -19.21 -2.10
CA LYS A 36 -1.81 -20.32 -2.10
C LYS A 36 -1.98 -20.94 -0.71
N GLU A 37 -1.01 -20.73 0.18
CA GLU A 37 -0.91 -21.31 1.51
C GLU A 37 -1.28 -20.28 2.61
N MET A 38 -2.29 -19.46 2.37
CA MET A 38 -2.86 -18.59 3.40
C MET A 38 -3.67 -19.42 4.40
N ASN A 39 -2.96 -20.24 5.19
CA ASN A 39 -3.56 -21.05 6.24
C ASN A 39 -3.92 -20.17 7.45
N ALA A 40 -4.74 -20.71 8.35
CA ALA A 40 -5.19 -19.99 9.55
C ALA A 40 -4.01 -19.46 10.39
N ARG A 41 -2.85 -20.13 10.34
CA ARG A 41 -1.64 -19.68 11.02
C ARG A 41 -1.10 -18.39 10.42
N PHE A 42 -0.98 -18.27 9.10
CA PHE A 42 -0.53 -17.03 8.45
C PHE A 42 -1.43 -15.84 8.85
N VAL A 43 -2.75 -16.03 8.81
CA VAL A 43 -3.70 -14.99 9.22
C VAL A 43 -3.50 -14.62 10.70
N ALA A 44 -3.33 -15.60 11.58
CA ALA A 44 -3.09 -15.35 12.99
C ALA A 44 -1.79 -14.55 13.23
N GLU A 45 -0.71 -14.86 12.52
CA GLU A 45 0.55 -14.11 12.60
C GLU A 45 0.39 -12.68 12.07
N MET A 46 -0.27 -12.49 10.91
CA MET A 46 -0.51 -11.16 10.34
C MET A 46 -1.34 -10.27 11.26
N GLU A 47 -2.35 -10.83 11.91
CA GLU A 47 -3.12 -10.11 12.91
C GLU A 47 -2.23 -9.64 14.08
N VAL A 48 -1.20 -10.40 14.48
CA VAL A 48 -0.25 -9.96 15.55
C VAL A 48 0.53 -8.74 15.11
N VAL A 49 0.95 -8.70 13.85
CA VAL A 49 1.60 -7.52 13.27
C VAL A 49 0.63 -6.33 13.27
N LEU A 50 -0.61 -6.53 12.82
CA LEU A 50 -1.62 -5.46 12.82
C LEU A 50 -1.92 -4.91 14.22
N ASP A 51 -1.88 -5.74 15.26
CA ASP A 51 -2.02 -5.28 16.64
C ASP A 51 -0.96 -4.25 17.04
N ILE A 52 0.27 -4.35 16.51
CA ILE A 52 1.34 -3.36 16.74
C ILE A 52 1.01 -2.04 16.05
N PHE A 53 0.47 -2.10 14.83
CA PHE A 53 0.07 -0.90 14.10
C PHE A 53 -1.12 -0.18 14.74
N CYS A 54 -2.01 -0.94 15.40
CA CYS A 54 -3.21 -0.42 16.06
C CYS A 54 -3.00 -0.05 17.54
N SER A 55 -1.88 -0.41 18.17
CA SER A 55 -1.64 -0.04 19.57
C SER A 55 -1.41 1.46 19.72
N GLN A 56 -1.72 2.00 20.90
CA GLN A 56 -1.36 3.37 21.23
C GLN A 56 0.14 3.44 21.50
N HIS A 57 0.81 4.38 20.85
CA HIS A 57 2.25 4.60 20.98
C HIS A 57 2.50 5.90 21.73
N SER A 58 3.46 5.87 22.67
CA SER A 58 3.85 7.06 23.42
C SER A 58 4.83 7.92 22.61
N PRO A 59 4.97 9.22 22.88
CA PRO A 59 5.97 10.04 22.21
C PRO A 59 7.43 9.57 22.40
N SER A 60 7.71 8.85 23.49
CA SER A 60 9.02 8.24 23.75
C SER A 60 9.27 6.95 22.97
N GLU A 61 8.22 6.30 22.48
CA GLU A 61 8.27 5.05 21.71
C GLU A 61 7.36 5.14 20.49
N PRO A 62 7.71 5.99 19.50
CA PRO A 62 6.85 6.22 18.35
C PRO A 62 6.89 5.03 17.39
N LEU A 63 5.72 4.69 16.83
CA LEU A 63 5.66 3.76 15.70
C LEU A 63 6.15 4.45 14.44
N LYS A 64 7.28 3.97 13.88
CA LYS A 64 7.79 4.42 12.59
C LYS A 64 7.69 3.29 11.58
N SER A 65 7.12 3.61 10.42
CA SER A 65 7.07 2.75 9.25
C SER A 65 8.06 3.26 8.20
N MET A 66 8.51 2.35 7.33
CA MET A 66 9.39 2.64 6.21
C MET A 66 8.76 2.06 4.94
N ASP A 67 8.83 2.81 3.86
CA ASP A 67 8.50 2.36 2.51
C ASP A 67 9.65 2.67 1.54
N GLU A 68 9.77 1.89 0.47
CA GLU A 68 10.77 2.04 -0.57
C GLU A 68 10.13 1.97 -1.95
N ALA A 69 10.53 2.86 -2.85
CA ALA A 69 10.13 2.83 -4.24
C ALA A 69 11.33 3.03 -5.17
N ALA A 70 11.46 2.19 -6.19
CA ALA A 70 12.38 2.41 -7.29
C ALA A 70 11.72 3.34 -8.33
N ILE A 71 12.15 4.59 -8.38
CA ILE A 71 11.62 5.61 -9.29
C ILE A 71 12.48 5.68 -10.54
N GLN A 72 11.85 5.50 -11.71
CA GLN A 72 12.51 5.74 -12.99
C GLN A 72 12.68 7.24 -13.21
N LEU A 73 13.90 7.66 -13.54
CA LEU A 73 14.19 9.03 -13.95
C LEU A 73 13.99 9.14 -15.46
N THR A 74 13.18 10.10 -15.89
CA THR A 74 12.88 10.33 -17.31
C THR A 74 13.13 11.79 -17.69
N GLY A 75 13.79 12.01 -18.82
CA GLY A 75 13.97 13.32 -19.43
C GLY A 75 13.08 13.52 -20.64
N HIS A 76 12.90 14.77 -21.07
CA HIS A 76 12.20 15.07 -22.30
C HIS A 76 13.12 14.83 -23.50
N LEU A 77 12.65 14.09 -24.51
CA LEU A 77 13.39 13.96 -25.76
C LEU A 77 13.39 15.28 -26.56
N ILE A 78 12.29 16.03 -26.47
CA ILE A 78 12.07 17.33 -27.10
C ILE A 78 11.63 18.32 -26.01
N GLU A 79 12.25 19.50 -25.98
CA GLU A 79 11.97 20.51 -24.96
C GLU A 79 10.48 20.93 -24.97
N PRO A 80 9.79 20.91 -23.80
CA PRO A 80 8.40 21.31 -23.70
C PRO A 80 8.13 22.75 -24.17
N ILE A 81 7.01 22.93 -24.86
CA ILE A 81 6.54 24.27 -25.25
C ILE A 81 5.66 24.80 -24.13
N LYS A 82 6.09 25.91 -23.52
CA LYS A 82 5.33 26.60 -22.46
C LYS A 82 4.00 27.13 -22.98
N MET A 83 3.02 27.18 -22.08
CA MET A 83 1.70 27.76 -22.34
C MET A 83 1.81 29.22 -22.80
N GLN A 84 0.99 29.59 -23.78
CA GLN A 84 0.83 30.96 -24.27
C GLN A 84 -0.67 31.32 -24.31
N PRO A 85 -1.05 32.61 -24.28
CA PRO A 85 -2.45 32.98 -24.43
C PRO A 85 -3.09 32.34 -25.68
N GLY A 86 -4.14 31.56 -25.46
CA GLY A 86 -4.84 30.82 -26.54
C GLY A 86 -4.20 29.48 -26.96
N HIS A 87 -3.10 29.06 -26.33
CA HIS A 87 -2.43 27.80 -26.62
C HIS A 87 -1.97 27.10 -25.33
N ASP A 88 -2.42 25.86 -25.12
CA ASP A 88 -1.99 25.04 -23.99
C ASP A 88 -0.51 24.67 -24.07
N ALA A 89 0.07 24.30 -22.92
CA ALA A 89 1.41 23.72 -22.87
C ALA A 89 1.45 22.41 -23.66
N LYS A 90 2.56 22.17 -24.35
CA LYS A 90 2.77 20.95 -25.14
C LYS A 90 4.02 20.22 -24.67
N GLU A 91 3.84 18.98 -24.28
CA GLU A 91 4.90 18.04 -23.92
C GLU A 91 4.83 16.86 -24.89
N ASP A 92 5.96 16.45 -25.45
CA ASP A 92 6.03 15.24 -26.27
C ASP A 92 5.96 13.99 -25.37
N TYR A 93 5.39 12.91 -25.90
CA TYR A 93 5.24 11.66 -25.16
C TYR A 93 6.51 10.80 -25.15
N HIS A 94 7.46 11.08 -26.05
CA HIS A 94 8.76 10.41 -26.03
C HIS A 94 9.63 10.97 -24.92
N TYR A 95 10.34 10.07 -24.25
CA TYR A 95 11.22 10.39 -23.14
C TYR A 95 12.57 9.69 -23.30
N THR A 96 13.58 10.25 -22.65
CA THR A 96 14.88 9.60 -22.46
C THR A 96 14.90 8.90 -21.10
N ARG A 97 15.49 7.70 -21.02
CA ARG A 97 15.61 6.97 -19.77
C ARG A 97 16.92 7.39 -19.08
N GLU A 98 16.79 8.17 -18.03
CA GLU A 98 17.90 8.77 -17.27
C GLU A 98 18.32 7.93 -16.05
N GLY A 99 17.86 6.68 -15.98
CA GLY A 99 18.21 5.73 -14.93
C GLY A 99 17.07 5.48 -13.93
N THR A 100 17.44 5.08 -12.72
CA THR A 100 16.51 4.73 -11.65
C THR A 100 17.13 5.12 -10.31
N GLN A 101 16.33 5.66 -9.42
CA GLN A 101 16.73 6.06 -8.08
C GLN A 101 15.83 5.37 -7.05
N ALA A 102 16.43 4.91 -5.96
CA ALA A 102 15.68 4.43 -4.80
C ALA A 102 15.21 5.64 -3.99
N LEU A 103 13.90 5.74 -3.78
CA LEU A 103 13.26 6.67 -2.86
C LEU A 103 12.94 5.90 -1.59
N PHE A 104 13.42 6.41 -0.45
CA PHE A 104 13.06 5.87 0.86
C PHE A 104 12.16 6.87 1.59
N MET A 105 11.10 6.36 2.22
CA MET A 105 10.18 7.18 3.02
C MET A 105 10.01 6.57 4.39
N PHE A 106 10.29 7.35 5.43
CA PHE A 106 9.94 7.03 6.81
C PHE A 106 8.73 7.85 7.22
N PHE A 107 7.77 7.24 7.91
CA PHE A 107 6.57 7.96 8.36
C PHE A 107 6.00 7.40 9.66
N ASP A 108 5.22 8.25 10.32
CA ASP A 108 4.44 7.92 11.50
C ASP A 108 2.97 7.79 11.11
N PRO A 109 2.42 6.58 11.07
CA PRO A 109 1.04 6.36 10.59
C PRO A 109 0.00 7.01 11.50
N GLN A 110 0.30 7.25 12.77
CA GLN A 110 -0.64 7.83 13.74
C GLN A 110 -0.35 9.32 14.00
N GLY A 111 0.92 9.72 13.97
CA GLY A 111 1.39 11.06 14.34
C GLY A 111 1.53 12.07 13.20
N GLY A 112 1.25 11.69 11.94
CA GLY A 112 1.26 12.61 10.80
C GLY A 112 2.64 13.15 10.41
N TRP A 113 3.72 12.49 10.84
CA TRP A 113 5.10 12.85 10.51
C TRP A 113 5.61 12.01 9.32
N ARG A 114 6.43 12.60 8.45
CA ARG A 114 7.13 11.86 7.38
C ARG A 114 8.47 12.51 7.01
N ARG A 115 9.42 11.71 6.54
CA ARG A 115 10.71 12.13 5.98
C ARG A 115 11.08 11.22 4.81
N GLY A 116 11.32 11.82 3.64
CA GLY A 116 11.82 11.14 2.46
C GLY A 116 13.29 11.47 2.18
N THR A 117 13.98 10.58 1.46
CA THR A 117 15.32 10.77 0.90
C THR A 117 15.40 10.21 -0.50
#